data_AF-A0A6B2LVM2-F1
#
_entry.id   AF-A0A6B2LVM2-F1
#
_cell.length_a   1.000
_cell.length_b   1.000
_cell.length_c   1.000
_cell.angle_alpha   90.00
_cell.angle_beta   90.00
_cell.angle_gamma   90.00
#
_symmetry.space_group_name_H-M   'P 1'
#
loop_
_entity.id
_entity.type
_entity.pdbx_description
1 polymer ?
#
loop_
_entity_poly.entity_id
_entity_poly.type
_entity_poly.pdbx_seq_one_letter_code
_entity_poly.pdbx_strand_id
1 'polypeptide(L)' 'MYLGSYTSAKNLEGLKERNITEILTLGNLPPVFSGTFNYKVINISDVEIEKIDQYFSATNEVIDAALGKNTSILVHCAGE' A
#
# COMPACT_ATOMS: atom_id res chain seq x y z
N MET A 1 10.17 2.57 3.43
CA MET A 1 8.73 2.81 3.23
C MET A 1 8.55 3.94 2.24
N TYR A 2 7.55 3.84 1.37
CA TYR A 2 7.19 4.86 0.39
C TYR A 2 5.69 5.19 0.47
N LEU A 3 5.34 6.43 0.16
CA LEU A 3 3.97 6.89 -0.05
C LEU A 3 3.79 7.24 -1.52
N GLY A 4 2.64 6.93 -2.11
CA GLY A 4 2.37 7.25 -3.50
C GLY A 4 0.88 7.21 -3.88
N SER A 5 0.63 7.40 -5.17
CA SER A 5 -0.70 7.31 -5.78
C SER A 5 -0.95 5.94 -6.40
N TYR A 6 -2.18 5.72 -6.88
CA TYR A 6 -2.48 4.56 -7.72
C TYR A 6 -1.62 4.54 -9.00
N THR A 7 -1.20 5.70 -9.50
CA THR A 7 -0.24 5.81 -10.60
C THR A 7 1.14 5.29 -10.22
N SER A 8 1.65 5.60 -9.03
CA SER A 8 2.89 5.02 -8.51
C SER A 8 2.83 3.49 -8.41
N ALA A 9 1.68 2.95 -7.97
CA ALA A 9 1.46 1.50 -7.86
C ALA A 9 1.44 0.77 -9.22
N LYS A 10 1.29 1.50 -10.34
CA LYS A 10 1.36 0.98 -11.72
C LYS A 10 2.77 1.03 -12.33
N ASN A 11 3.76 1.63 -11.65
CA ASN A 11 5.13 1.74 -12.16
C ASN A 11 6.00 0.53 -11.75
N LEU A 12 5.93 -0.57 -12.52
CA LEU A 12 6.66 -1.80 -12.21
C LEU A 12 8.17 -1.59 -12.02
N GLU A 13 8.81 -0.81 -12.90
CA GLU A 13 10.25 -0.55 -12.83
C GLU A 13 10.59 0.24 -11.58
N GLY A 14 9.87 1.33 -11.32
CA GLY A 14 10.07 2.16 -10.13
C GLY A 14 9.86 1.38 -8.82
N LEU A 15 8.91 0.45 -8.79
CA LEU A 15 8.68 -0.47 -7.66
C LEU A 15 9.88 -1.41 -7.44
N LYS A 16 10.38 -2.03 -8.51
CA LYS A 16 11.53 -2.95 -8.46
C LYS A 16 12.82 -2.26 -8.05
N GLU A 17 13.11 -1.08 -8.62
CA GLU A 17 14.28 -0.27 -8.27
C GLU A 17 14.35 0.09 -6.78
N ARG A 18 13.18 0.22 -6.14
CA ARG A 18 13.04 0.55 -4.70
C ARG A 18 12.98 -0.69 -3.81
N ASN A 19 13.19 -1.88 -4.38
CA ASN A 19 13.08 -3.16 -3.69
C ASN A 19 11.74 -3.32 -2.96
N ILE A 20 10.64 -2.82 -3.57
CA ILE A 20 9.30 -2.95 -3.00
C ILE A 20 8.81 -4.38 -3.22
N THR A 21 8.33 -5.01 -2.16
CA THR A 21 7.76 -6.39 -2.21
C THR A 21 6.34 -6.44 -1.63
N GLU A 22 5.99 -5.47 -0.80
CA GLU A 22 4.69 -5.35 -0.13
C GLU A 22 4.00 -4.06 -0.62
N ILE A 23 2.70 -4.13 -0.91
CA ILE A 23 1.88 -2.98 -1.31
C ILE A 23 0.63 -2.94 -0.43
N LEU A 24 0.48 -1.84 0.31
CA LEU A 24 -0.70 -1.53 1.09
C LEU A 24 -1.57 -0.54 0.32
N THR A 25 -2.74 -1.01 -0.09
CA THR A 25 -3.73 -0.26 -0.85
C THR A 25 -4.87 0.18 0.07
N LEU A 26 -5.05 1.49 0.21
CA LEU A 26 -6.13 2.10 0.97
C LEU A 26 -7.21 2.60 -0.01
N GLY A 27 -8.34 1.90 -0.05
CA GLY A 27 -9.45 2.14 -0.97
C GLY A 27 -9.81 0.92 -1.82
N ASN A 28 -10.94 0.99 -2.53
CA ASN A 28 -11.44 -0.09 -3.39
C ASN A 28 -10.70 -0.12 -4.75
N LEU A 29 -9.39 -0.40 -4.72
CA LEU A 29 -8.54 -0.44 -5.92
C LEU A 29 -7.98 -1.86 -6.10
N PRO A 30 -8.05 -2.42 -7.31
CA PRO A 30 -7.53 -3.76 -7.56
C PRO A 30 -5.99 -3.77 -7.59
N PRO A 31 -5.36 -4.85 -7.10
CA PRO A 31 -3.93 -5.09 -7.30
C PRO A 31 -3.55 -5.11 -8.78
N VAL A 32 -2.52 -4.35 -9.15
CA VAL A 32 -2.08 -4.18 -10.55
C VAL A 32 -1.23 -5.36 -11.03
N PHE A 33 -0.26 -5.79 -10.21
CA PHE A 33 0.71 -6.84 -10.55
C PHE A 33 0.53 -8.05 -9.64
N SER A 34 -0.70 -8.58 -9.60
CA SER A 34 -1.07 -9.78 -8.84
C SER A 34 -0.07 -10.92 -9.10
N GLY A 35 0.54 -11.44 -8.03
CA GLY A 35 1.55 -12.51 -8.11
C GLY A 35 3.01 -12.02 -8.17
N THR A 36 3.26 -10.72 -8.34
CA THR A 36 4.61 -10.13 -8.25
C THR A 36 4.89 -9.52 -6.89
N PHE A 37 3.89 -8.84 -6.32
CA PHE A 37 3.97 -8.23 -4.99
C PHE A 37 2.92 -8.86 -4.06
N ASN A 38 3.18 -8.77 -2.77
CA ASN A 38 2.19 -9.08 -1.74
C ASN A 38 1.29 -7.85 -1.55
N TYR A 39 -0.02 -8.05 -1.60
CA TYR A 39 -0.99 -6.96 -1.47
C TYR A 39 -1.80 -7.11 -0.20
N LYS A 40 -1.97 -5.99 0.53
CA LYS A 40 -3.00 -5.83 1.54
C LYS A 40 -3.92 -4.71 1.08
N VAL A 41 -5.18 -5.03 0.85
CA VAL A 41 -6.21 -4.04 0.50
C VAL A 41 -7.08 -3.79 1.73
N ILE A 42 -7.18 -2.53 2.15
CA ILE A 42 -8.13 -2.08 3.16
C ILE A 42 -9.07 -1.11 2.48
N ASN A 43 -10.35 -1.47 2.39
CA ASN A 43 -11.34 -0.66 1.71
C ASN A 43 -11.77 0.50 2.60
N ILE A 44 -11.18 1.68 2.36
CA ILE A 44 -11.45 2.92 3.09
C ILE A 44 -12.02 3.93 2.10
N SER A 45 -13.10 4.62 2.49
CA SER A 45 -13.67 5.73 1.72
C SER A 45 -12.98 7.05 2.08
N ASP A 46 -12.65 7.85 1.07
CA ASP A 46 -12.08 9.19 1.25
C ASP A 46 -13.22 10.21 1.53
N VAL A 47 -13.79 10.10 2.72
CA VAL A 47 -14.88 10.96 3.20
C VAL A 47 -14.65 11.33 4.67
N GLU A 48 -15.06 12.53 5.06
CA GLU A 48 -14.81 13.07 6.41
C GLU A 48 -15.41 12.21 7.55
N ILE A 49 -16.47 11.44 7.25
CA ILE A 49 -17.15 10.57 8.22
C ILE A 49 -16.48 9.20 8.40
N GLU A 50 -15.53 8.84 7.53
CA GLU A 50 -14.83 7.56 7.62
C GLU A 50 -13.88 7.59 8.82
N LYS A 51 -14.06 6.64 9.74
CA LYS A 51 -13.20 6.51 10.92
C LYS A 51 -11.91 5.79 10.54
N ILE A 52 -10.94 6.53 9.98
CA ILE A 52 -9.68 5.93 9.52
C ILE A 52 -8.80 5.41 10.66
N ASP A 53 -8.97 5.94 11.86
CA ASP A 53 -8.24 5.59 13.07
C ASP A 53 -8.43 4.12 13.47
N GLN A 54 -9.61 3.55 13.18
CA GLN A 54 -9.90 2.14 13.46
C GLN A 54 -8.97 1.17 12.70
N TYR A 55 -8.35 1.62 11.60
CA TYR A 55 -7.44 0.80 10.79
C TYR A 55 -5.97 0.97 11.19
N PHE A 56 -5.62 1.93 12.05
CA PHE A 56 -4.22 2.26 12.36
C PHE A 56 -3.43 1.05 12.89
N SER A 57 -4.02 0.25 13.79
CA SER A 57 -3.36 -0.97 14.28
C SER A 57 -3.04 -1.91 13.13
N ALA A 58 -4.04 -2.22 12.30
CA ALA A 58 -3.89 -3.15 11.18
C ALA A 58 -2.89 -2.64 10.12
N THR A 59 -2.89 -1.34 9.82
CA THR A 59 -1.93 -0.76 8.88
C THR A 59 -0.50 -0.75 9.45
N ASN A 60 -0.35 -0.42 10.74
CA ASN A 60 0.96 -0.40 11.39
C ASN A 60 1.56 -1.80 11.45
N GLU A 61 0.78 -2.83 11.78
CA GLU A 61 1.24 -4.22 11.76
C GLU A 61 1.78 -4.65 10.38
N VAL A 62 1.12 -4.23 9.29
CA VAL A 62 1.57 -4.53 7.93
C VAL A 62 2.87 -3.79 7.59
N ILE A 63 2.96 -2.51 7.98
CA ILE A 63 4.15 -1.68 7.76
C ILE A 63 5.34 -2.25 8.55
N ASP A 64 5.16 -2.55 9.84
CA ASP A 64 6.20 -3.10 10.71
C ASP A 64 6.69 -4.47 10.22
N ALA A 65 5.76 -5.34 9.79
CA ALA A 65 6.11 -6.63 9.20
C ALA A 65 6.92 -6.51 7.90
N ALA A 66 6.68 -5.45 7.10
CA ALA A 66 7.47 -5.18 5.91
C ALA A 66 8.84 -4.59 6.25
N LEU A 67 8.90 -3.64 7.19
CA LEU A 67 10.14 -2.99 7.62
C LEU A 67 11.08 -3.91 8.40
N GLY A 68 10.56 -4.95 9.06
CA GLY A 68 11.36 -5.99 9.70
C GLY A 68 12.07 -6.93 8.73
N LYS A 69 11.79 -6.84 7.42
CA LYS A 69 12.45 -7.59 6.35
C LYS A 69 13.44 -6.67 5.63
N ASN A 70 14.40 -7.24 4.90
CA ASN A 70 15.28 -6.47 4.00
C ASN A 70 14.57 -6.08 2.68
N THR A 71 13.33 -5.56 2.80
CA THR A 71 12.47 -5.17 1.68
C THR A 71 11.81 -3.81 1.95
N SER A 72 11.12 -3.26 0.94
CA SER A 72 10.36 -2.03 1.06
C SER A 72 8.86 -2.26 0.88
N ILE A 73 8.06 -1.37 1.45
CA ILE A 73 6.61 -1.29 1.27
C ILE A 73 6.21 0.03 0.59
N LEU A 74 5.25 -0.05 -0.33
CA LEU A 74 4.49 1.10 -0.84
C LEU A 74 3.14 1.17 -0.13
N VAL A 75 2.83 2.32 0.45
CA VAL A 75 1.46 2.67 0.88
C VAL A 75 0.88 3.63 -0.15
N HIS A 76 -0.32 3.35 -0.65
CA HIS A 76 -0.99 4.26 -1.59
C HIS A 76 -2.51 4.24 -1.42
N CYS A 77 -3.15 5.28 -1.91
CA CYS A 77 -4.61 5.35 -2.09
C CYS A 77 -4.95 5.66 -3.56
N ALA A 78 -6.18 6.13 -3.80
CA ALA A 78 -6.65 6.52 -5.13
C ALA A 78 -6.15 7.89 -5.60
N GLY A 79 -5.66 8.74 -4.68
CA GLY A 79 -5.27 10.12 -4.96
C GLY A 79 -4.36 10.24 -6.18
N GLU A 80 -4.49 11.34 -6.93
CA GLU A 80 -3.76 11.60 -8.18
C GLU A 80 -2.33 12.11 -7.93
#